data_AF-A0A9E3NZN5-F1
#
_entry.id   AF-A0A9E3NZN5-F1
#
_cell.length_a   1.000
_cell.length_b   1.000
_cell.length_c   1.000
_cell.angle_alpha   90.00
_cell.angle_beta   90.00
_cell.angle_gamma   90.00
#
_symmetry.space_group_name_H-M   'P 1'
#
loop_
_entity.id
_entity.type
_entity.pdbx_description
1 polymer ?
#
loop_
_entity_poly.entity_id
_entity_poly.type
_entity_poly.pdbx_seq_one_letter_code
_entity_poly.pdbx_strand_id
1 'polypeptide(L)'
;MTVVAVVYDSATGRTRALAEAVARGAGSVTAAGVSVTTHLFSAAEAMRAHDLLATADAIVFGSPTYMGSASAGFKAFMDATSAVWALQGWRDKLAAGFTHSAALSGDKLGTLTQLAVFAAQHGMVWIGLGLPPTYASAIDEDGETNRLGSHLGAMAQSRPGGGVLPRGDLETAEHLGRRVAKAAVRWQRGLSRSTLAPPGPERHETARSWSYPPADRPPPPPGVARHNLREIAARPDRFEHCLTICATVDDVQLEVTAASEPLYFAHINLSDEWAVALPTGDDLVDRFPLRTFLTDPSSGEDVARYNHRVGDLVLHPEGILHWPGRLRPPFDPFDFPPGMRRSGLSLVYCANKPTPPTWSPLPIPPGREGDAKVYVADGSKAPPMALASIRSAPGVLARIGRTSLSLVELPQAIAPAHGGWVIVLEAESGGPHAACDLLRLSEGASLDGAGIVRALVLASDAVAPDPVPPSWTATPAPPFVPYEDAGAGELPVEVNGEKGAALRVDAASPSTVTASIGAAATEVPRYWLARMLYRIGLHGLRLGYVETYGGFFVDDRDDAFQIGVRLAEARAAVGIPRGEAMALVERLYRAVAPPGYRERPR
;
A
#
# COMPACT_ATOMS: atom_id res chain seq x y z
N MET A 1 0.92 -6.05 -17.43
CA MET A 1 -0.16 -5.06 -17.27
C MET A 1 0.44 -3.69 -17.54
N THR A 2 -0.30 -2.77 -18.14
CA THR A 2 0.24 -1.45 -18.53
C THR A 2 -0.60 -0.32 -17.94
N VAL A 3 0.06 0.67 -17.32
CA VAL A 3 -0.59 1.78 -16.61
C VAL A 3 -0.33 3.10 -17.33
N VAL A 4 -1.40 3.83 -17.65
CA VAL A 4 -1.35 5.16 -18.29
C VAL A 4 -1.98 6.19 -17.36
N ALA A 5 -1.16 7.07 -16.78
CA ALA A 5 -1.64 8.21 -16.02
C ALA A 5 -1.97 9.40 -16.94
N VAL A 6 -3.04 10.13 -16.65
CA VAL A 6 -3.48 11.33 -17.37
C VAL A 6 -3.57 12.45 -16.36
N VAL A 7 -2.57 13.33 -16.34
CA VAL A 7 -2.51 14.49 -15.44
C VAL A 7 -3.06 15.71 -16.17
N TYR A 8 -4.06 16.40 -15.61
CA TYR A 8 -4.68 17.55 -16.25
C TYR A 8 -4.99 18.71 -15.30
N ASP A 9 -4.94 19.95 -15.77
CA ASP A 9 -5.54 21.09 -15.05
C ASP A 9 -6.85 21.53 -15.72
N SER A 10 -7.92 21.84 -14.98
CA SER A 10 -9.20 22.26 -15.59
C SER A 10 -10.07 23.14 -14.70
N ALA A 11 -10.21 24.42 -15.07
CA ALA A 11 -11.12 25.35 -14.41
C ALA A 11 -12.58 25.23 -14.87
N THR A 12 -12.82 24.82 -16.12
CA THR A 12 -14.17 24.81 -16.75
C THR A 12 -14.58 23.42 -17.28
N GLY A 13 -13.92 22.36 -16.81
CA GLY A 13 -14.20 20.96 -17.19
C GLY A 13 -13.78 20.56 -18.61
N ARG A 14 -13.27 21.48 -19.44
CA ARG A 14 -12.90 21.20 -20.85
C ARG A 14 -11.67 20.31 -20.99
N THR A 15 -10.59 20.64 -20.29
CA THR A 15 -9.42 19.76 -20.16
C THR A 15 -9.80 18.41 -19.55
N ARG A 16 -10.73 18.37 -18.57
CA ARG A 16 -11.23 17.12 -17.99
C ARG A 16 -11.92 16.24 -19.03
N ALA A 17 -12.81 16.79 -19.85
CA ALA A 17 -13.48 16.04 -20.92
C ALA A 17 -12.49 15.45 -21.95
N LEU A 18 -11.39 16.16 -22.24
CA LEU A 18 -10.29 15.64 -23.07
C LEU A 18 -9.47 14.57 -22.33
N ALA A 19 -9.20 14.75 -21.03
CA ALA A 19 -8.51 13.75 -20.20
C ALA A 19 -9.28 12.43 -20.14
N GLU A 20 -10.60 12.51 -19.98
CA GLU A 20 -11.51 11.37 -20.01
C GLU A 20 -11.54 10.71 -21.40
N ALA A 21 -11.44 11.48 -22.49
CA ALA A 21 -11.30 10.92 -23.85
C ALA A 21 -9.96 10.19 -24.04
N VAL A 22 -8.84 10.78 -23.60
CA VAL A 22 -7.52 10.10 -23.57
C VAL A 22 -7.60 8.80 -22.77
N ALA A 23 -8.22 8.82 -21.58
CA ALA A 23 -8.35 7.64 -20.74
C ALA A 23 -9.24 6.55 -21.40
N ARG A 24 -10.39 6.90 -21.99
CA ARG A 24 -11.20 5.94 -22.78
C ARG A 24 -10.38 5.32 -23.91
N GLY A 25 -9.61 6.14 -24.63
CA GLY A 25 -8.77 5.70 -25.73
C GLY A 25 -7.70 4.72 -25.30
N ALA A 26 -6.99 5.02 -24.21
CA ALA A 26 -5.97 4.16 -23.64
C ALA A 26 -6.56 2.85 -23.08
N GLY A 27 -7.66 2.93 -22.33
CA GLY A 27 -8.37 1.76 -21.78
C GLY A 27 -8.98 0.85 -22.85
N SER A 28 -9.29 1.37 -24.05
CA SER A 28 -9.76 0.56 -25.19
C SER A 28 -8.72 -0.42 -25.76
N VAL A 29 -7.46 -0.39 -25.29
CA VAL A 29 -6.39 -1.23 -25.81
C VAL A 29 -6.29 -2.54 -25.04
N THR A 30 -6.86 -3.61 -25.62
CA THR A 30 -6.56 -5.00 -25.26
C THR A 30 -5.59 -5.58 -26.30
N ALA A 31 -4.35 -5.88 -25.92
CA ALA A 31 -3.31 -6.31 -26.87
C ALA A 31 -2.56 -7.55 -26.39
N ALA A 32 -2.83 -8.71 -27.01
CA ALA A 32 -2.21 -10.01 -26.70
C ALA A 32 -2.15 -10.31 -25.19
N GLY A 33 -3.32 -10.37 -24.55
CA GLY A 33 -3.47 -10.69 -23.11
C GLY A 33 -3.09 -9.58 -22.13
N VAL A 34 -2.51 -8.46 -22.59
CA VAL A 34 -2.20 -7.32 -21.72
C VAL A 34 -3.38 -6.35 -21.68
N SER A 35 -3.94 -6.16 -20.48
CA SER A 35 -4.84 -5.07 -20.14
C SER A 35 -4.08 -3.76 -19.92
N VAL A 36 -4.70 -2.66 -20.36
CA VAL A 36 -4.27 -1.30 -20.07
C VAL A 36 -5.23 -0.70 -19.04
N THR A 37 -4.70 -0.01 -18.04
CA THR A 37 -5.49 0.67 -17.01
C THR A 37 -5.07 2.13 -16.91
N THR A 38 -6.06 3.00 -16.64
CA THR A 38 -5.93 4.44 -16.82
C THR A 38 -6.34 5.20 -15.57
N HIS A 39 -5.52 6.18 -15.19
CA HIS A 39 -5.78 7.03 -14.03
C HIS A 39 -5.87 8.48 -14.44
N LEU A 40 -6.86 9.18 -13.91
CA LEU A 40 -7.01 10.62 -14.07
C LEU A 40 -6.56 11.29 -12.78
N PHE A 41 -5.69 12.28 -12.90
CA PHE A 41 -5.29 13.14 -11.79
C PHE A 41 -5.47 14.59 -12.22
N SER A 42 -6.16 15.40 -11.42
CA SER A 42 -6.01 16.85 -11.54
C SER A 42 -4.56 17.24 -11.21
N ALA A 43 -4.07 18.36 -11.73
CA ALA A 43 -2.73 18.87 -11.41
C ALA A 43 -2.53 19.02 -9.89
N ALA A 44 -3.58 19.44 -9.17
CA ALA A 44 -3.58 19.57 -7.71
C ALA A 44 -3.48 18.21 -6.98
N GLU A 45 -4.04 17.13 -7.52
CA GLU A 45 -3.86 15.77 -6.98
C GLU A 45 -2.49 15.20 -7.34
N ALA A 46 -2.06 15.40 -8.58
CA ALA A 46 -0.78 14.95 -9.11
C ALA A 46 0.42 15.46 -8.28
N MET A 47 0.35 16.69 -7.75
CA MET A 47 1.33 17.26 -6.81
C MET A 47 1.51 16.46 -5.50
N ARG A 48 0.50 15.67 -5.09
CA ARG A 48 0.54 14.79 -3.92
C ARG A 48 0.72 13.32 -4.28
N ALA A 49 0.73 13.00 -5.59
CA ALA A 49 0.68 11.64 -6.13
C ALA A 49 1.94 11.30 -6.97
N HIS A 50 3.07 11.96 -6.71
CA HIS A 50 4.33 11.72 -7.44
C HIS A 50 4.74 10.24 -7.46
N ASP A 51 4.59 9.55 -6.32
CA ASP A 51 4.94 8.13 -6.18
C ASP A 51 4.00 7.24 -7.01
N LEU A 52 2.71 7.59 -7.09
CA LEU A 52 1.73 6.92 -7.96
C LEU A 52 2.08 7.14 -9.45
N LEU A 53 2.44 8.36 -9.84
CA LEU A 53 2.92 8.68 -11.20
C LEU A 53 4.24 7.96 -11.52
N ALA A 54 5.10 7.74 -10.53
CA ALA A 54 6.33 6.96 -10.69
C ALA A 54 6.06 5.46 -11.01
N THR A 55 4.88 4.92 -10.70
CA THR A 55 4.50 3.55 -11.11
C THR A 55 3.94 3.43 -12.54
N ALA A 56 3.54 4.54 -13.17
CA ALA A 56 2.94 4.52 -14.51
C ALA A 56 3.99 4.26 -15.62
N ASP A 57 3.58 3.56 -16.69
CA ASP A 57 4.42 3.34 -17.87
C ASP A 57 4.41 4.55 -18.81
N ALA A 58 3.28 5.27 -18.82
CA ALA A 58 3.12 6.51 -19.57
C ALA A 58 2.38 7.56 -18.73
N ILE A 59 2.76 8.83 -18.91
CA ILE A 59 2.07 9.99 -18.33
C ILE A 59 1.66 10.94 -19.46
N VAL A 60 0.36 11.20 -19.60
CA VAL A 60 -0.19 12.14 -20.58
C VAL A 60 -0.57 13.44 -19.88
N PHE A 61 -0.02 14.55 -20.37
CA PHE A 61 -0.13 15.87 -19.75
C PHE A 61 -1.20 16.75 -20.44
N GLY A 62 -2.10 17.33 -19.66
CA GLY A 62 -3.23 18.13 -20.16
C GLY A 62 -3.32 19.51 -19.52
N SER A 63 -3.32 20.57 -20.33
CA SER A 63 -3.53 21.94 -19.82
C SER A 63 -4.42 22.72 -20.78
N PRO A 64 -5.28 23.65 -20.32
CA PRO A 64 -5.75 24.72 -21.19
C PRO A 64 -4.56 25.59 -21.61
N THR A 65 -4.63 26.22 -22.78
CA THR A 65 -3.67 27.25 -23.18
C THR A 65 -4.13 28.61 -22.68
N TYR A 66 -3.29 29.26 -21.87
CA TYR A 66 -3.44 30.66 -21.48
C TYR A 66 -2.20 31.44 -21.92
N MET A 67 -2.40 32.51 -22.71
CA MET A 67 -1.33 33.35 -23.27
C MET A 67 -0.17 32.55 -23.90
N GLY A 68 -0.50 31.50 -24.66
CA GLY A 68 0.47 30.62 -25.33
C GLY A 68 1.20 29.59 -24.44
N SER A 69 0.92 29.55 -23.14
CA SER A 69 1.55 28.65 -22.16
C SER A 69 0.53 27.70 -21.50
N ALA A 70 1.03 26.73 -20.75
CA ALA A 70 0.22 25.96 -19.81
C ALA A 70 -0.35 26.86 -18.69
N SER A 71 -1.35 26.38 -17.96
CA SER A 71 -1.95 27.13 -16.85
C SER A 71 -1.01 27.26 -15.65
N ALA A 72 -1.29 28.23 -14.79
CA ALA A 72 -0.60 28.37 -13.51
C ALA A 72 -0.76 27.11 -12.62
N GLY A 73 -1.94 26.47 -12.63
CA GLY A 73 -2.19 25.22 -11.91
C GLY A 73 -1.34 24.06 -12.42
N PHE A 74 -1.22 23.93 -13.75
CA PHE A 74 -0.35 22.90 -14.33
C PHE A 74 1.14 23.21 -14.11
N LYS A 75 1.54 24.48 -14.17
CA LYS A 75 2.93 24.91 -13.88
C LYS A 75 3.31 24.66 -12.41
N ALA A 76 2.40 24.86 -11.47
CA ALA A 76 2.62 24.52 -10.06
C ALA A 76 2.86 23.02 -9.86
N PHE A 77 2.16 22.15 -10.61
CA PHE A 77 2.46 20.73 -10.66
C PHE A 77 3.86 20.45 -11.23
N MET A 78 4.23 21.06 -12.36
CA MET A 78 5.57 20.91 -12.93
C MET A 78 6.67 21.25 -11.92
N ASP A 79 6.53 22.34 -11.17
CA ASP A 79 7.53 22.78 -10.19
C ASP A 79 7.61 21.89 -8.94
N ALA A 80 6.48 21.30 -8.52
CA ALA A 80 6.44 20.32 -7.43
C ALA A 80 7.25 19.05 -7.72
N THR A 81 7.47 18.71 -9.01
CA THR A 81 8.20 17.51 -9.42
C THR A 81 9.73 17.63 -9.33
N SER A 82 10.27 18.74 -8.82
CA SER A 82 11.72 18.99 -8.67
C SER A 82 12.48 17.87 -7.96
N ALA A 83 11.91 17.26 -6.92
CA ALA A 83 12.51 16.10 -6.23
C ALA A 83 12.50 14.83 -7.10
N VAL A 84 11.44 14.60 -7.89
CA VAL A 84 11.34 13.49 -8.85
C VAL A 84 12.37 13.67 -9.96
N TRP A 85 12.55 14.89 -10.46
CA TRP A 85 13.54 15.26 -11.46
C TRP A 85 14.97 15.01 -10.96
N ALA A 86 15.29 15.43 -9.72
CA ALA A 86 16.61 15.25 -9.13
C ALA A 86 16.98 13.75 -8.96
N LEU A 87 15.98 12.90 -8.68
CA LEU A 87 16.13 11.45 -8.63
C LEU A 87 15.92 10.75 -9.99
N GLN A 88 15.58 11.52 -11.04
CA GLN A 88 15.26 11.03 -12.39
C GLN A 88 14.14 9.96 -12.42
N GLY A 89 13.16 10.07 -11.51
CA GLY A 89 12.16 9.04 -11.24
C GLY A 89 11.15 8.77 -12.35
N TRP A 90 11.12 9.59 -13.40
CA TRP A 90 10.30 9.38 -14.61
C TRP A 90 11.12 9.09 -15.87
N ARG A 91 12.43 8.87 -15.75
CA ARG A 91 13.30 8.52 -16.89
C ARG A 91 12.78 7.28 -17.63
N ASP A 92 12.89 7.31 -18.95
CA ASP A 92 12.49 6.26 -19.89
C ASP A 92 10.99 5.91 -19.90
N LYS A 93 10.14 6.64 -19.14
CA LYS A 93 8.68 6.57 -19.27
C LYS A 93 8.22 7.24 -20.56
N LEU A 94 7.05 6.84 -21.06
CA LEU A 94 6.45 7.52 -22.21
C LEU A 94 5.68 8.78 -21.77
N ALA A 95 5.75 9.83 -22.58
CA ALA A 95 5.04 11.09 -22.38
C ALA A 95 4.19 11.46 -23.59
N ALA A 96 3.09 12.18 -23.39
CA ALA A 96 2.33 12.82 -24.46
C ALA A 96 1.60 14.06 -23.93
N GLY A 97 1.02 14.87 -24.82
CA GLY A 97 0.35 16.11 -24.44
C GLY A 97 -0.99 16.35 -25.14
N PHE A 98 -1.90 17.04 -24.46
CA PHE A 98 -3.10 17.61 -25.05
C PHE A 98 -3.42 19.00 -24.49
N THR A 99 -4.12 19.83 -25.29
CA THR A 99 -4.51 21.19 -24.89
C THR A 99 -5.78 21.66 -25.62
N HIS A 100 -6.40 22.73 -25.12
CA HIS A 100 -7.46 23.46 -25.81
C HIS A 100 -7.34 24.98 -25.64
N SER A 101 -7.90 25.73 -26.60
CA SER A 101 -8.07 27.18 -26.51
C SER A 101 -9.30 27.65 -27.28
N ALA A 102 -9.72 28.91 -27.09
CA ALA A 102 -10.96 29.42 -27.67
C ALA A 102 -10.95 29.54 -29.21
N ALA A 103 -9.81 29.90 -29.78
CA ALA A 103 -9.61 30.09 -31.21
C ALA A 103 -9.10 28.81 -31.90
N LEU A 104 -9.27 28.72 -33.22
CA LEU A 104 -8.77 27.61 -34.05
C LEU A 104 -7.24 27.54 -33.94
N SER A 105 -6.54 28.59 -34.38
CA SER A 105 -5.18 28.89 -33.93
C SER A 105 -5.26 29.83 -32.72
N GLY A 106 -4.53 29.49 -31.67
CA GLY A 106 -4.53 30.21 -30.40
C GLY A 106 -3.42 29.66 -29.52
N ASP A 107 -2.22 29.61 -30.09
CA ASP A 107 -0.92 29.27 -29.50
C ASP A 107 -0.82 27.98 -28.68
N LYS A 108 -1.75 27.04 -28.94
CA LYS A 108 -1.77 25.68 -28.39
C LYS A 108 -0.45 24.93 -28.60
N LEU A 109 0.28 25.23 -29.68
CA LEU A 109 1.60 24.66 -29.93
C LEU A 109 2.63 25.08 -28.87
N GLY A 110 2.54 26.30 -28.32
CA GLY A 110 3.40 26.76 -27.23
C GLY A 110 3.22 25.91 -25.97
N THR A 111 1.97 25.66 -25.58
CA THR A 111 1.63 24.74 -24.48
C THR A 111 2.15 23.33 -24.72
N LEU A 112 1.94 22.74 -25.91
CA LEU A 112 2.44 21.38 -26.20
C LEU A 112 3.98 21.31 -26.22
N THR A 113 4.67 22.33 -26.74
CA THR A 113 6.13 22.42 -26.71
C THR A 113 6.64 22.51 -25.27
N GLN A 114 5.99 23.30 -24.41
CA GLN A 114 6.32 23.38 -22.99
C GLN A 114 6.17 22.03 -22.28
N LEU A 115 5.09 21.28 -22.57
CA LEU A 115 4.87 19.93 -22.02
C LEU A 115 5.91 18.92 -22.54
N ALA A 116 6.30 19.02 -23.81
CA ALA A 116 7.34 18.16 -24.40
C ALA A 116 8.74 18.45 -23.82
N VAL A 117 9.08 19.72 -23.61
CA VAL A 117 10.33 20.11 -22.93
C VAL A 117 10.34 19.66 -21.46
N PHE A 118 9.21 19.75 -20.76
CA PHE A 118 9.07 19.22 -19.40
C PHE A 118 9.29 17.71 -19.33
N ALA A 119 8.68 16.95 -20.24
CA ALA A 119 8.90 15.51 -20.37
C ALA A 119 10.39 15.19 -20.64
N ALA A 120 11.04 15.93 -21.54
CA ALA A 120 12.46 15.75 -21.85
C ALA A 120 13.39 16.04 -20.66
N GLN A 121 13.09 17.04 -19.83
CA GLN A 121 13.85 17.33 -18.59
C GLN A 121 13.77 16.17 -17.58
N HIS A 122 12.64 15.46 -17.54
CA HIS A 122 12.45 14.24 -16.75
C HIS A 122 13.04 12.97 -17.40
N GLY A 123 13.66 13.08 -18.58
CA GLY A 123 14.22 11.94 -19.32
C GLY A 123 13.15 11.03 -19.94
N MET A 124 11.95 11.53 -20.20
CA MET A 124 10.84 10.78 -20.79
C MET A 124 10.89 10.78 -22.33
N VAL A 125 10.27 9.77 -22.95
CA VAL A 125 10.16 9.63 -24.41
C VAL A 125 8.82 10.16 -24.91
N TRP A 126 8.85 11.22 -25.72
CA TRP A 126 7.63 11.87 -26.21
C TRP A 126 6.94 11.12 -27.37
N ILE A 127 5.64 10.89 -27.23
CA ILE A 127 4.75 10.27 -28.21
C ILE A 127 3.88 11.35 -28.86
N GLY A 128 4.27 11.77 -30.07
CA GLY A 128 3.43 12.65 -30.90
C GLY A 128 2.12 11.98 -31.35
N LEU A 129 1.15 12.78 -31.80
CA LEU A 129 -0.23 12.36 -32.08
C LEU A 129 -0.32 11.26 -33.15
N GLY A 130 0.51 11.31 -34.19
CA GLY A 130 0.61 10.26 -35.22
C GLY A 130 -0.66 10.04 -36.06
N LEU A 131 -1.57 11.00 -36.07
CA LEU A 131 -2.78 11.07 -36.88
C LEU A 131 -2.63 12.23 -37.88
N PRO A 132 -2.69 12.02 -39.20
CA PRO A 132 -2.72 13.14 -40.14
C PRO A 132 -3.99 13.98 -39.95
N PRO A 133 -3.99 15.28 -40.28
CA PRO A 133 -5.22 16.06 -40.40
C PRO A 133 -6.17 15.42 -41.40
N THR A 134 -7.46 15.40 -41.05
CA THR A 134 -8.53 15.09 -42.02
C THR A 134 -8.83 16.36 -42.81
N TYR A 135 -8.96 16.25 -44.14
CA TYR A 135 -9.29 17.35 -45.06
C TYR A 135 -10.58 17.05 -45.83
N ALA A 136 -11.55 16.38 -45.19
CA ALA A 136 -12.67 15.71 -45.83
C ALA A 136 -13.85 16.64 -46.10
N SER A 137 -13.69 17.48 -47.12
CA SER A 137 -14.78 18.01 -47.95
C SER A 137 -16.05 18.48 -47.19
N ALA A 138 -15.92 19.57 -46.42
CA ALA A 138 -16.98 20.56 -46.16
C ALA A 138 -18.36 20.11 -45.62
N ILE A 139 -18.52 18.89 -45.08
CA ILE A 139 -19.85 18.34 -44.72
C ILE A 139 -20.06 18.12 -43.19
N ASP A 140 -19.00 17.92 -42.38
CA ASP A 140 -19.10 17.82 -40.90
C ASP A 140 -17.80 18.29 -40.19
N GLU A 141 -17.58 19.60 -40.07
CA GLU A 141 -16.39 20.17 -39.39
C GLU A 141 -16.26 19.74 -37.91
N ASP A 142 -17.38 19.49 -37.22
CA ASP A 142 -17.36 19.09 -35.81
C ASP A 142 -17.07 17.59 -35.64
N GLY A 143 -17.12 16.80 -36.72
CA GLY A 143 -16.81 15.37 -36.77
C GLY A 143 -15.40 15.00 -37.24
N GLU A 144 -14.61 15.95 -37.77
CA GLU A 144 -13.29 15.67 -38.34
C GLU A 144 -12.20 15.45 -37.28
N THR A 145 -11.57 14.28 -37.30
CA THR A 145 -10.41 14.00 -36.43
C THR A 145 -9.17 14.77 -36.89
N ASN A 146 -8.41 15.31 -35.94
CA ASN A 146 -7.27 16.21 -36.13
C ASN A 146 -7.50 17.38 -37.10
N ARG A 147 -8.73 17.93 -37.15
CA ARG A 147 -9.06 19.14 -37.93
C ARG A 147 -8.20 20.38 -37.61
N LEU A 148 -7.53 20.39 -36.44
CA LEU A 148 -6.61 21.45 -36.03
C LEU A 148 -5.13 21.21 -36.45
N GLY A 149 -4.84 20.15 -37.21
CA GLY A 149 -3.53 19.92 -37.83
C GLY A 149 -2.36 19.73 -36.87
N SER A 150 -2.61 19.22 -35.66
CA SER A 150 -1.56 19.05 -34.66
C SER A 150 -0.82 17.73 -34.85
N HIS A 151 0.51 17.75 -34.74
CA HIS A 151 1.33 16.53 -34.75
C HIS A 151 2.00 16.26 -33.41
N LEU A 152 2.23 17.28 -32.59
CA LEU A 152 2.95 17.16 -31.31
C LEU A 152 2.10 16.52 -30.20
N GLY A 153 0.77 16.64 -30.29
CA GLY A 153 -0.20 16.18 -29.29
C GLY A 153 -1.63 16.51 -29.70
N ALA A 154 -2.64 16.14 -28.92
CA ALA A 154 -4.04 16.45 -29.28
C ALA A 154 -4.35 17.94 -29.01
N MET A 155 -5.11 18.56 -29.91
CA MET A 155 -5.59 19.94 -29.75
C MET A 155 -7.11 19.99 -29.90
N ALA A 156 -7.77 20.84 -29.13
CA ALA A 156 -9.20 21.10 -29.25
C ALA A 156 -9.53 22.61 -29.28
N GLN A 157 -10.75 22.93 -29.72
CA GLN A 157 -11.32 24.27 -29.62
C GLN A 157 -12.42 24.32 -28.55
N SER A 158 -12.31 25.28 -27.64
CA SER A 158 -13.29 25.53 -26.58
C SER A 158 -13.90 26.93 -26.73
N ARG A 159 -14.86 27.09 -27.65
CA ARG A 159 -15.53 28.38 -27.93
C ARG A 159 -16.10 28.99 -26.62
N PRO A 160 -16.03 30.33 -26.43
CA PRO A 160 -16.68 30.99 -25.29
C PRO A 160 -18.19 30.73 -25.28
N GLY A 161 -18.82 30.77 -24.10
CA GLY A 161 -20.29 30.60 -23.98
C GLY A 161 -20.78 29.16 -23.73
N GLY A 162 -19.91 28.20 -23.44
CA GLY A 162 -20.30 26.95 -22.78
C GLY A 162 -20.68 25.75 -23.66
N GLY A 163 -20.78 25.87 -24.99
CA GLY A 163 -21.10 24.76 -25.90
C GLY A 163 -20.05 23.64 -25.94
N VAL A 164 -20.49 22.37 -25.97
CA VAL A 164 -19.67 21.12 -25.89
C VAL A 164 -18.44 21.14 -26.81
N LEU A 165 -17.37 20.43 -26.45
CA LEU A 165 -16.20 20.29 -27.34
C LEU A 165 -16.61 19.55 -28.63
N PRO A 166 -16.09 19.94 -29.81
CA PRO A 166 -16.34 19.23 -31.06
C PRO A 166 -16.05 17.73 -30.95
N ARG A 167 -16.88 16.91 -31.59
CA ARG A 167 -16.81 15.44 -31.53
C ARG A 167 -15.45 14.94 -32.05
N GLY A 168 -14.98 15.46 -33.18
CA GLY A 168 -13.67 15.17 -33.76
C GLY A 168 -12.50 15.54 -32.84
N ASP A 169 -12.62 16.59 -32.02
CA ASP A 169 -11.59 16.96 -31.04
C ASP A 169 -11.49 15.92 -29.89
N LEU A 170 -12.64 15.41 -29.43
CA LEU A 170 -12.72 14.34 -28.43
C LEU A 170 -12.22 13.00 -29.01
N GLU A 171 -12.60 12.65 -30.24
CA GLU A 171 -12.11 11.46 -30.96
C GLU A 171 -10.59 11.54 -31.22
N THR A 172 -10.05 12.75 -31.41
CA THR A 172 -8.59 12.98 -31.53
C THR A 172 -7.86 12.75 -30.20
N ALA A 173 -8.43 13.19 -29.08
CA ALA A 173 -7.90 12.89 -27.75
C ALA A 173 -7.98 11.38 -27.43
N GLU A 174 -9.05 10.72 -27.84
CA GLU A 174 -9.17 9.25 -27.74
C GLU A 174 -8.14 8.52 -28.61
N HIS A 175 -7.87 8.99 -29.83
CA HIS A 175 -6.78 8.47 -30.66
C HIS A 175 -5.42 8.59 -29.94
N LEU A 176 -5.12 9.75 -29.34
CA LEU A 176 -3.87 9.97 -28.60
C LEU A 176 -3.71 8.93 -27.48
N GLY A 177 -4.75 8.75 -26.65
CA GLY A 177 -4.74 7.75 -25.58
C GLY A 177 -4.49 6.33 -26.10
N ARG A 178 -5.21 5.93 -27.16
CA ARG A 178 -5.05 4.62 -27.81
C ARG A 178 -3.64 4.42 -28.38
N ARG A 179 -3.02 5.48 -28.89
CA ARG A 179 -1.65 5.46 -29.42
C ARG A 179 -0.62 5.32 -28.30
N VAL A 180 -0.74 6.11 -27.23
CA VAL A 180 0.14 6.05 -26.04
C VAL A 180 0.09 4.67 -25.40
N ALA A 181 -1.11 4.13 -25.18
CA ALA A 181 -1.29 2.77 -24.65
C ALA A 181 -0.64 1.69 -25.53
N LYS A 182 -0.85 1.74 -26.85
CA LYS A 182 -0.17 0.82 -27.80
C LYS A 182 1.36 0.97 -27.79
N ALA A 183 1.88 2.18 -27.57
CA ALA A 183 3.32 2.41 -27.44
C ALA A 183 3.85 1.82 -26.12
N ALA A 184 3.17 2.07 -24.99
CA ALA A 184 3.57 1.57 -23.66
C ALA A 184 3.59 0.03 -23.61
N VAL A 185 2.57 -0.64 -24.16
CA VAL A 185 2.54 -2.12 -24.28
C VAL A 185 3.72 -2.66 -25.10
N ARG A 186 4.21 -1.92 -26.11
CA ARG A 186 5.40 -2.30 -26.89
C ARG A 186 6.70 -2.00 -26.13
N TRP A 187 6.76 -0.87 -25.42
CA TRP A 187 7.90 -0.43 -24.63
C TRP A 187 8.24 -1.44 -23.54
N GLN A 188 7.24 -1.86 -22.75
CA GLN A 188 7.38 -2.93 -21.75
C GLN A 188 7.88 -4.26 -22.36
N ARG A 189 7.43 -4.62 -23.57
CA ARG A 189 7.88 -5.86 -24.26
C ARG A 189 9.31 -5.80 -24.78
N GLY A 190 9.86 -4.60 -24.99
CA GLY A 190 11.27 -4.41 -25.30
C GLY A 190 12.17 -4.82 -24.13
N LEU A 191 11.73 -4.57 -22.89
CA LEU A 191 12.41 -4.99 -21.66
C LEU A 191 12.27 -6.51 -21.42
N SER A 192 11.18 -7.14 -21.88
CA SER A 192 10.87 -8.56 -21.64
C SER A 192 11.42 -9.54 -22.70
N ARG A 193 12.53 -9.21 -23.39
CA ARG A 193 13.20 -10.11 -24.34
C ARG A 193 14.67 -10.41 -24.02
N SER A 194 15.03 -10.34 -22.74
CA SER A 194 15.93 -11.35 -22.18
C SER A 194 15.15 -12.67 -22.02
N THR A 195 15.70 -13.78 -22.51
CA THR A 195 15.04 -15.09 -22.52
C THR A 195 15.06 -15.76 -21.15
N LEU A 196 13.91 -15.84 -20.46
CA LEU A 196 13.79 -16.56 -19.19
C LEU A 196 12.51 -17.39 -19.05
N ALA A 197 12.74 -18.69 -18.84
CA ALA A 197 11.97 -19.69 -18.06
C ALA A 197 10.45 -19.94 -18.31
N PRO A 198 9.97 -21.18 -18.10
CA PRO A 198 8.54 -21.49 -18.02
C PRO A 198 7.86 -20.78 -16.82
N PRO A 199 6.52 -20.64 -16.83
CA PRO A 199 5.80 -20.00 -15.72
C PRO A 199 6.05 -20.74 -14.39
N GLY A 200 6.47 -19.97 -13.38
CA GLY A 200 6.67 -20.44 -12.02
C GLY A 200 5.34 -20.65 -11.26
N PRO A 201 5.39 -20.91 -9.94
CA PRO A 201 4.20 -21.09 -9.12
C PRO A 201 3.28 -19.87 -9.15
N GLU A 202 1.98 -20.11 -9.01
CA GLU A 202 0.95 -19.07 -8.97
C GLU A 202 1.16 -18.15 -7.75
N ARG A 203 0.95 -16.85 -7.96
CA ARG A 203 1.23 -15.79 -6.98
C ARG A 203 0.08 -14.79 -6.93
N HIS A 204 -0.18 -14.28 -5.74
CA HIS A 204 -1.20 -13.28 -5.45
C HIS A 204 -1.03 -12.02 -6.31
N GLU A 205 -2.14 -11.39 -6.73
CA GLU A 205 -2.10 -10.34 -7.77
C GLU A 205 -1.25 -9.12 -7.37
N THR A 206 -1.34 -8.72 -6.09
CA THR A 206 -0.58 -7.62 -5.47
C THR A 206 0.94 -7.81 -5.56
N ALA A 207 1.39 -9.06 -5.53
CA ALA A 207 2.80 -9.43 -5.48
C ALA A 207 3.40 -9.70 -6.88
N ARG A 208 2.63 -9.47 -7.96
CA ARG A 208 3.08 -9.70 -9.35
C ARG A 208 4.20 -8.77 -9.81
N SER A 209 4.39 -7.62 -9.16
CA SER A 209 5.48 -6.69 -9.46
C SER A 209 6.74 -6.90 -8.61
N TRP A 210 6.75 -7.85 -7.68
CA TRP A 210 7.92 -8.12 -6.86
C TRP A 210 9.03 -8.82 -7.65
N SER A 211 10.28 -8.50 -7.33
CA SER A 211 11.45 -9.22 -7.84
C SER A 211 11.66 -10.50 -7.02
N TYR A 212 11.73 -11.66 -7.68
CA TYR A 212 11.91 -12.96 -7.03
C TYR A 212 13.26 -13.57 -7.39
N PRO A 213 13.83 -14.40 -6.51
CA PRO A 213 15.05 -15.13 -6.83
C PRO A 213 14.87 -16.10 -8.01
N PRO A 214 15.96 -16.45 -8.73
CA PRO A 214 15.96 -17.52 -9.72
C PRO A 214 15.58 -18.89 -9.09
N ALA A 215 14.91 -19.72 -9.88
CA ALA A 215 14.46 -21.06 -9.45
C ALA A 215 15.59 -22.11 -9.47
N ASP A 216 16.66 -21.86 -10.22
CA ASP A 216 17.80 -22.74 -10.49
C ASP A 216 19.01 -22.48 -9.57
N ARG A 217 18.81 -21.71 -8.48
CA ARG A 217 19.89 -21.43 -7.50
C ARG A 217 20.44 -22.71 -6.88
N PRO A 218 21.77 -22.83 -6.68
CA PRO A 218 22.38 -24.00 -6.04
C PRO A 218 21.81 -24.20 -4.63
N PRO A 219 21.65 -25.44 -4.16
CA PRO A 219 21.10 -25.73 -2.83
C PRO A 219 21.98 -25.10 -1.73
N PRO A 220 21.38 -24.68 -0.60
CA PRO A 220 22.16 -24.18 0.54
C PRO A 220 23.08 -25.28 1.12
N PRO A 221 24.17 -24.89 1.81
CA PRO A 221 25.08 -25.84 2.43
C PRO A 221 24.41 -26.63 3.58
N PRO A 222 24.97 -27.78 4.00
CA PRO A 222 24.46 -28.55 5.13
C PRO A 222 24.28 -27.70 6.39
N GLY A 223 23.17 -27.88 7.09
CA GLY A 223 22.79 -27.07 8.26
C GLY A 223 22.12 -25.73 7.92
N VAL A 224 22.05 -25.33 6.65
CA VAL A 224 21.35 -24.12 6.20
C VAL A 224 20.08 -24.49 5.40
N ALA A 225 18.93 -23.96 5.80
CA ALA A 225 17.70 -24.00 4.98
C ALA A 225 17.43 -22.61 4.40
N ARG A 226 17.16 -22.51 3.08
CA ARG A 226 16.94 -21.24 2.37
C ARG A 226 15.54 -21.16 1.78
N HIS A 227 14.81 -20.10 2.13
CA HIS A 227 13.57 -19.66 1.50
C HIS A 227 13.66 -18.17 1.16
N ASN A 228 12.58 -17.57 0.67
CA ASN A 228 12.50 -16.12 0.44
C ASN A 228 11.19 -15.57 0.98
N LEU A 229 11.23 -14.46 1.73
CA LEU A 229 10.05 -13.83 2.35
C LEU A 229 9.01 -13.42 1.32
N ARG A 230 9.42 -13.00 0.12
CA ARG A 230 8.49 -12.67 -0.97
C ARG A 230 7.69 -13.90 -1.40
N GLU A 231 8.30 -15.08 -1.45
CA GLU A 231 7.61 -16.33 -1.82
C GLU A 231 6.71 -16.90 -0.71
N ILE A 232 6.98 -16.53 0.55
CA ILE A 232 6.12 -16.87 1.69
C ILE A 232 4.88 -15.96 1.69
N ALA A 233 5.04 -14.66 1.46
CA ALA A 233 3.96 -13.67 1.51
C ALA A 233 3.09 -13.60 0.24
N ALA A 234 3.65 -13.91 -0.94
CA ALA A 234 2.98 -13.76 -2.24
C ALA A 234 2.02 -14.90 -2.63
N ARG A 235 1.55 -15.73 -1.69
CA ARG A 235 0.73 -16.91 -2.03
C ARG A 235 -0.74 -16.53 -2.23
N PRO A 236 -1.41 -17.04 -3.27
CA PRO A 236 -2.78 -16.63 -3.59
C PRO A 236 -3.80 -17.13 -2.56
N ASP A 237 -3.59 -18.32 -2.00
CA ASP A 237 -4.43 -18.99 -1.00
C ASP A 237 -4.15 -18.56 0.46
N ARG A 238 -3.47 -17.43 0.68
CA ARG A 238 -3.37 -16.80 2.01
C ARG A 238 -4.38 -15.67 2.13
N PHE A 239 -5.06 -15.62 3.27
CA PHE A 239 -5.95 -14.49 3.60
C PHE A 239 -5.18 -13.18 3.56
N GLU A 240 -5.83 -12.15 3.02
CA GLU A 240 -5.25 -10.83 2.76
C GLU A 240 -4.78 -10.07 4.04
N HIS A 241 -4.95 -10.66 5.23
CA HIS A 241 -4.84 -10.00 6.55
C HIS A 241 -4.00 -10.78 7.59
N CYS A 242 -3.29 -11.84 7.17
CA CYS A 242 -2.46 -12.65 8.06
C CYS A 242 -1.06 -12.06 8.28
N LEU A 243 -0.70 -11.86 9.55
CA LEU A 243 0.71 -11.86 9.95
C LEU A 243 1.21 -13.31 9.90
N THR A 244 2.19 -13.56 9.04
CA THR A 244 2.85 -14.86 8.89
C THR A 244 4.06 -14.90 9.80
N ILE A 245 4.07 -15.79 10.79
CA ILE A 245 5.29 -16.10 11.55
C ILE A 245 6.32 -16.68 10.57
N CYS A 246 7.46 -16.01 10.46
CA CYS A 246 8.54 -16.33 9.53
C CYS A 246 9.72 -17.01 10.23
N ALA A 247 10.05 -16.62 11.45
CA ALA A 247 11.15 -17.20 12.23
C ALA A 247 10.81 -17.16 13.72
N THR A 248 11.34 -18.10 14.50
CA THR A 248 11.23 -18.13 15.97
C THR A 248 12.58 -18.54 16.57
N VAL A 249 12.95 -17.92 17.69
CA VAL A 249 14.10 -18.26 18.55
C VAL A 249 13.77 -17.86 19.99
N ASP A 250 13.76 -18.81 20.92
CA ASP A 250 13.37 -18.57 22.32
C ASP A 250 11.91 -18.05 22.38
N ASP A 251 11.56 -17.18 23.33
CA ASP A 251 10.23 -16.54 23.39
C ASP A 251 10.02 -15.40 22.37
N VAL A 252 10.70 -15.45 21.22
CA VAL A 252 10.79 -14.32 20.27
C VAL A 252 10.60 -14.77 18.83
N GLN A 253 9.83 -13.99 18.06
CA GLN A 253 9.49 -14.31 16.67
C GLN A 253 9.64 -13.11 15.72
N LEU A 254 9.83 -13.44 14.44
CA LEU A 254 9.70 -12.51 13.32
C LEU A 254 8.42 -12.83 12.56
N GLU A 255 7.62 -11.81 12.29
CA GLU A 255 6.40 -11.90 11.49
C GLU A 255 6.52 -11.05 10.23
N VAL A 256 5.85 -11.46 9.14
CA VAL A 256 5.73 -10.65 7.93
C VAL A 256 4.27 -10.59 7.49
N THR A 257 3.82 -9.46 6.95
CA THR A 257 2.48 -9.36 6.38
C THR A 257 2.34 -10.20 5.11
N ALA A 258 1.23 -10.94 5.00
CA ALA A 258 0.78 -11.50 3.73
C ALA A 258 0.42 -10.38 2.73
N ALA A 259 0.53 -10.65 1.44
CA ALA A 259 0.63 -9.61 0.42
C ALA A 259 -0.71 -8.93 0.04
N SER A 260 -1.20 -7.95 0.80
CA SER A 260 -2.34 -7.11 0.39
C SER A 260 -2.71 -5.99 1.37
N GLU A 261 -3.20 -4.89 0.79
CA GLU A 261 -3.97 -3.75 1.35
C GLU A 261 -3.57 -3.16 2.72
N PRO A 262 -3.45 -1.81 2.83
CA PRO A 262 -3.23 -1.19 4.12
C PRO A 262 -4.38 -1.49 5.09
N LEU A 263 -4.05 -1.96 6.29
CA LEU A 263 -5.02 -2.27 7.35
C LEU A 263 -5.55 -0.98 8.00
N TYR A 264 -6.83 -0.66 7.84
CA TYR A 264 -7.41 0.59 8.35
C TYR A 264 -7.79 0.55 9.85
N PHE A 265 -6.89 0.06 10.71
CA PHE A 265 -7.14 -0.12 12.15
C PHE A 265 -6.11 0.61 13.01
N ALA A 266 -6.62 1.19 14.11
CA ALA A 266 -5.83 1.74 15.19
C ALA A 266 -5.68 0.66 16.27
N HIS A 267 -4.46 0.18 16.49
CA HIS A 267 -4.14 -0.86 17.49
C HIS A 267 -3.26 -0.23 18.56
N ILE A 268 -3.62 -0.34 19.85
CA ILE A 268 -2.70 0.11 20.91
C ILE A 268 -1.74 -1.03 21.25
N ASN A 269 -0.82 -1.31 20.30
CA ASN A 269 0.36 -2.13 20.57
C ASN A 269 1.41 -1.26 21.26
N LEU A 270 1.31 -1.22 22.57
CA LEU A 270 2.37 -0.79 23.48
C LEU A 270 3.10 -2.08 23.93
N SER A 271 4.04 -2.51 23.09
CA SER A 271 4.80 -3.76 23.19
C SER A 271 6.25 -3.53 22.77
N ASP A 272 7.14 -4.47 23.12
CA ASP A 272 8.52 -4.56 22.60
C ASP A 272 8.50 -5.03 21.12
N GLU A 273 7.84 -4.26 20.27
CA GLU A 273 7.73 -4.50 18.83
C GLU A 273 8.63 -3.53 18.06
N TRP A 274 9.43 -4.10 17.16
CA TRP A 274 10.24 -3.35 16.21
C TRP A 274 9.84 -3.72 14.78
N ALA A 275 9.39 -2.74 14.00
CA ALA A 275 9.04 -2.92 12.60
C ALA A 275 10.20 -2.51 11.68
N VAL A 276 10.41 -3.29 10.61
CA VAL A 276 11.45 -3.07 9.59
C VAL A 276 10.84 -3.14 8.19
N ALA A 277 10.95 -2.06 7.41
CA ALA A 277 10.64 -2.05 5.99
C ALA A 277 11.72 -2.81 5.20
N LEU A 278 11.36 -3.95 4.59
CA LEU A 278 12.22 -4.66 3.66
C LEU A 278 12.15 -4.05 2.25
N PRO A 279 13.22 -4.16 1.45
CA PRO A 279 13.20 -3.66 0.08
C PRO A 279 12.18 -4.40 -0.79
N THR A 280 11.52 -3.65 -1.67
CA THR A 280 10.58 -4.18 -2.66
C THR A 280 11.30 -4.92 -3.80
N GLY A 281 12.58 -4.62 -4.03
CA GLY A 281 13.33 -5.12 -5.18
C GLY A 281 13.06 -4.35 -6.47
N ASP A 282 12.35 -3.22 -6.37
CA ASP A 282 12.24 -2.18 -7.40
C ASP A 282 13.10 -0.99 -6.92
N ASP A 283 14.23 -0.76 -7.59
CA ASP A 283 15.22 0.26 -7.22
C ASP A 283 14.63 1.68 -7.23
N LEU A 284 13.60 1.95 -8.04
CA LEU A 284 12.89 3.23 -8.02
C LEU A 284 12.16 3.41 -6.69
N VAL A 285 11.37 2.41 -6.28
CA VAL A 285 10.60 2.40 -5.02
C VAL A 285 11.53 2.38 -3.80
N ASP A 286 12.63 1.63 -3.88
CA ASP A 286 13.59 1.46 -2.79
C ASP A 286 14.52 2.68 -2.54
N ARG A 287 14.58 3.60 -3.51
CA ARG A 287 15.24 4.91 -3.39
C ARG A 287 14.37 6.00 -2.74
N PHE A 288 13.05 5.85 -2.69
CA PHE A 288 12.21 6.86 -2.03
C PHE A 288 12.48 6.89 -0.52
N PRO A 289 12.72 8.08 0.07
CA PRO A 289 12.93 8.22 1.50
C PRO A 289 11.61 8.01 2.27
N LEU A 290 11.72 7.43 3.45
CA LEU A 290 10.62 7.09 4.34
C LEU A 290 9.94 8.37 4.91
N ARG A 291 8.68 8.68 4.52
CA ARG A 291 7.77 9.79 5.01
C ARG A 291 6.33 9.42 5.52
N THR A 292 6.10 9.32 6.83
CA THR A 292 4.78 9.16 7.51
C THR A 292 4.21 10.51 7.82
N PHE A 293 2.91 10.62 8.03
CA PHE A 293 2.30 11.82 8.57
C PHE A 293 1.96 11.56 10.05
N LEU A 294 2.82 12.00 10.97
CA LEU A 294 2.38 12.21 12.35
C LEU A 294 1.71 13.58 12.36
N THR A 295 0.40 13.62 12.49
CA THR A 295 -0.37 14.87 12.55
C THR A 295 -0.89 15.06 13.97
N ASP A 296 -0.65 16.23 14.56
CA ASP A 296 -1.21 16.57 15.86
C ASP A 296 -2.75 16.58 15.79
N PRO A 297 -3.46 15.90 16.71
CA PRO A 297 -4.91 15.77 16.62
C PRO A 297 -5.68 17.03 17.01
N SER A 298 -5.03 18.01 17.65
CA SER A 298 -5.63 19.26 18.12
C SER A 298 -5.42 20.44 17.14
N SER A 299 -4.23 20.55 16.54
CA SER A 299 -3.89 21.61 15.59
C SER A 299 -4.01 21.20 14.13
N GLY A 300 -3.92 19.90 13.82
CA GLY A 300 -3.85 19.39 12.45
C GLY A 300 -2.49 19.60 11.76
N GLU A 301 -1.45 19.98 12.50
CA GLU A 301 -0.09 20.20 11.97
C GLU A 301 0.74 18.91 11.88
N ASP A 302 1.59 18.80 10.86
CA ASP A 302 2.51 17.67 10.67
C ASP A 302 3.72 17.78 11.64
N VAL A 303 3.70 17.00 12.71
CA VAL A 303 4.72 17.01 13.78
C VAL A 303 5.90 16.05 13.54
N ALA A 304 5.79 15.02 12.68
CA ALA A 304 6.95 14.21 12.24
C ALA A 304 6.75 13.42 10.93
N ARG A 305 7.84 12.81 10.41
CA ARG A 305 7.94 12.25 9.03
C ARG A 305 8.74 10.91 8.90
N TYR A 306 8.13 9.69 8.94
CA TYR A 306 8.78 8.35 8.66
C TYR A 306 7.87 7.21 8.07
N ASN A 307 7.81 6.97 6.74
CA ASN A 307 6.88 6.00 6.08
C ASN A 307 7.45 4.59 6.03
N HIS A 308 6.64 3.67 5.55
CA HIS A 308 7.10 2.51 4.77
C HIS A 308 6.86 2.75 3.26
N ARG A 309 7.70 2.18 2.38
CA ARG A 309 7.85 2.50 0.93
C ARG A 309 6.60 2.30 0.02
N VAL A 310 5.47 2.02 0.65
CA VAL A 310 4.28 1.34 0.14
C VAL A 310 3.02 1.70 0.94
N GLY A 311 3.15 2.54 1.99
CA GLY A 311 2.05 2.86 2.88
C GLY A 311 1.65 1.68 3.77
N ASP A 312 2.57 1.20 4.61
CA ASP A 312 2.33 0.04 5.50
C ASP A 312 2.52 0.34 7.00
N LEU A 313 2.95 1.53 7.43
CA LEU A 313 3.02 1.81 8.87
C LEU A 313 3.05 3.32 9.18
N VAL A 314 2.26 3.72 10.18
CA VAL A 314 2.19 5.05 10.78
C VAL A 314 2.11 4.88 12.30
N LEU A 315 2.72 5.77 13.08
CA LEU A 315 2.47 5.85 14.52
C LEU A 315 1.45 6.96 14.80
N HIS A 316 0.70 6.88 15.89
CA HIS A 316 -0.10 8.00 16.39
C HIS A 316 0.72 8.78 17.41
N PRO A 317 0.54 10.11 17.56
CA PRO A 317 1.09 10.87 18.69
C PRO A 317 0.64 10.38 20.09
N GLU A 318 -0.30 9.43 20.18
CA GLU A 318 -0.71 8.77 21.44
C GLU A 318 -0.14 7.34 21.60
N GLY A 319 0.87 6.94 20.82
CA GLY A 319 1.47 5.60 20.92
C GLY A 319 0.62 4.47 20.32
N ILE A 320 -0.38 4.82 19.51
CA ILE A 320 -1.21 3.87 18.78
C ILE A 320 -0.50 3.47 17.48
N LEU A 321 -0.43 2.18 17.19
CA LEU A 321 0.04 1.64 15.92
C LEU A 321 -1.07 1.79 14.87
N HIS A 322 -0.78 2.57 13.82
CA HIS A 322 -1.60 2.62 12.61
C HIS A 322 -0.93 1.81 11.50
N TRP A 323 -1.70 1.02 10.78
CA TRP A 323 -1.47 0.86 9.34
C TRP A 323 -2.26 2.01 8.65
N PRO A 324 -1.78 2.60 7.54
CA PRO A 324 -2.18 3.97 7.20
C PRO A 324 -3.59 4.08 6.65
N GLY A 325 -4.34 5.05 7.21
CA GLY A 325 -5.73 5.28 6.81
C GLY A 325 -6.35 6.61 7.21
N ARG A 326 -5.59 7.60 7.69
CA ARG A 326 -6.10 9.00 7.81
C ARG A 326 -6.05 9.71 6.44
N LEU A 327 -6.85 9.21 5.50
CA LEU A 327 -7.30 10.04 4.39
C LEU A 327 -8.33 11.04 4.92
N ARG A 328 -8.24 12.30 4.46
CA ARG A 328 -9.18 13.35 4.89
C ARG A 328 -10.59 13.01 4.38
N PRO A 329 -11.66 13.40 5.09
CA PRO A 329 -13.02 13.28 4.58
C PRO A 329 -13.16 13.94 3.19
N PRO A 330 -13.98 13.38 2.28
CA PRO A 330 -14.90 12.26 2.47
C PRO A 330 -14.22 10.88 2.42
N PHE A 331 -14.77 9.93 3.17
CA PHE A 331 -14.21 8.58 3.40
C PHE A 331 -14.45 7.58 2.25
N ASP A 332 -14.31 8.00 1.00
CA ASP A 332 -14.24 7.04 -0.11
C ASP A 332 -12.85 6.39 -0.15
N PRO A 333 -12.74 5.06 -0.28
CA PRO A 333 -11.47 4.45 -0.64
C PRO A 333 -11.05 4.96 -2.01
N PHE A 334 -9.75 5.24 -2.20
CA PHE A 334 -9.24 5.37 -3.56
C PHE A 334 -9.48 4.05 -4.29
N ASP A 335 -10.03 4.12 -5.51
CA ASP A 335 -10.03 2.99 -6.45
C ASP A 335 -8.56 2.63 -6.73
N PHE A 336 -8.02 1.70 -5.94
CA PHE A 336 -6.70 1.14 -6.17
C PHE A 336 -6.73 0.40 -7.51
N PRO A 337 -5.96 0.85 -8.51
CA PRO A 337 -5.95 0.20 -9.80
C PRO A 337 -5.51 -1.26 -9.67
N PRO A 338 -6.08 -2.20 -10.45
CA PRO A 338 -5.54 -3.55 -10.53
C PRO A 338 -4.03 -3.48 -10.85
N GLY A 339 -3.24 -4.35 -10.24
CA GLY A 339 -1.77 -4.31 -10.32
C GLY A 339 -1.04 -3.12 -9.66
N MET A 340 -1.74 -2.12 -9.08
CA MET A 340 -1.11 -1.02 -8.32
C MET A 340 -1.07 -1.27 -6.80
N ARG A 341 -1.71 -2.35 -6.33
CA ARG A 341 -1.58 -2.88 -4.96
C ARG A 341 -0.16 -3.45 -4.72
N ARG A 342 0.88 -2.62 -4.82
CA ARG A 342 2.27 -3.00 -4.49
C ARG A 342 2.43 -2.99 -2.97
N SER A 343 2.06 -4.07 -2.31
CA SER A 343 2.42 -4.28 -0.89
C SER A 343 3.94 -4.27 -0.74
N GLY A 344 4.45 -3.75 0.38
CA GLY A 344 5.83 -4.03 0.78
C GLY A 344 5.85 -5.24 1.70
N LEU A 345 7.05 -5.57 2.16
CA LEU A 345 7.23 -6.52 3.24
C LEU A 345 7.64 -5.73 4.49
N SER A 346 6.74 -5.66 5.47
CA SER A 346 7.08 -5.17 6.80
C SER A 346 7.37 -6.37 7.69
N LEU A 347 8.60 -6.45 8.19
CA LEU A 347 9.05 -7.48 9.13
C LEU A 347 8.89 -6.96 10.56
N VAL A 348 8.16 -7.67 11.41
CA VAL A 348 7.93 -7.30 12.82
C VAL A 348 8.73 -8.25 13.72
N TYR A 349 9.57 -7.71 14.57
CA TYR A 349 10.31 -8.43 15.62
C TYR A 349 9.60 -8.21 16.94
N CYS A 350 9.16 -9.31 17.59
CA CYS A 350 8.25 -9.27 18.73
C CYS A 350 8.40 -10.50 19.64
N ALA A 351 7.96 -10.38 20.89
CA ALA A 351 7.87 -11.51 21.82
C ALA A 351 6.62 -12.37 21.52
N ASN A 352 6.77 -13.70 21.58
CA ASN A 352 5.65 -14.65 21.39
C ASN A 352 4.89 -14.97 22.69
N LYS A 353 5.40 -14.46 23.83
CA LYS A 353 4.86 -14.55 25.20
C LYS A 353 5.13 -13.24 25.95
N PRO A 354 4.47 -13.01 27.11
CA PRO A 354 4.78 -11.88 27.99
C PRO A 354 6.26 -11.81 28.40
N THR A 355 6.95 -10.69 28.13
CA THR A 355 8.37 -10.45 28.49
C THR A 355 8.57 -9.07 29.12
N PRO A 356 9.54 -8.88 30.05
CA PRO A 356 9.85 -7.57 30.59
C PRO A 356 10.60 -6.69 29.56
N PRO A 357 10.24 -5.40 29.43
CA PRO A 357 10.91 -4.47 28.51
C PRO A 357 12.33 -4.14 28.98
N THR A 358 13.25 -3.92 28.05
CA THR A 358 14.67 -3.70 28.38
C THR A 358 15.19 -2.27 28.20
N TRP A 359 14.49 -1.40 27.44
CA TRP A 359 14.93 -0.04 27.07
C TRP A 359 13.86 1.05 27.31
N SER A 360 14.29 2.31 27.44
CA SER A 360 13.42 3.47 27.74
C SER A 360 12.96 4.26 26.50
N PRO A 361 11.75 4.85 26.49
CA PRO A 361 11.08 5.24 25.24
C PRO A 361 10.88 6.74 24.94
N LEU A 362 10.22 7.01 23.80
CA LEU A 362 9.48 8.25 23.50
C LEU A 362 8.30 8.50 24.47
N PRO A 363 7.87 9.76 24.68
CA PRO A 363 6.84 10.10 25.66
C PRO A 363 5.43 9.62 25.29
N ILE A 364 4.73 9.05 26.28
CA ILE A 364 3.29 8.74 26.23
C ILE A 364 2.50 9.97 26.74
N PRO A 365 1.39 10.37 26.10
CA PRO A 365 0.56 11.47 26.61
C PRO A 365 -0.06 11.15 27.99
N PRO A 366 -0.14 12.14 28.91
CA PRO A 366 -0.73 11.93 30.23
C PRO A 366 -2.18 11.41 30.17
N GLY A 367 -2.50 10.43 31.01
CA GLY A 367 -3.85 9.86 31.14
C GLY A 367 -4.18 8.71 30.17
N ARG A 368 -3.32 8.40 29.19
CA ARG A 368 -3.47 7.27 28.25
C ARG A 368 -2.65 6.04 28.65
N GLU A 369 -1.97 6.08 29.79
CA GLU A 369 -1.04 5.02 30.22
C GLU A 369 -1.76 3.71 30.60
N GLY A 370 -3.08 3.74 30.78
CA GLY A 370 -3.92 2.55 31.00
C GLY A 370 -4.32 1.83 29.71
N ASP A 371 -4.12 2.43 28.53
CA ASP A 371 -4.56 1.87 27.26
C ASP A 371 -3.52 0.94 26.58
N ALA A 372 -2.37 0.76 27.22
CA ALA A 372 -1.34 -0.19 26.82
C ALA A 372 -1.81 -1.65 26.81
N LYS A 373 -1.28 -2.46 25.90
CA LYS A 373 -1.43 -3.91 25.92
C LYS A 373 -0.55 -4.47 27.04
N VAL A 374 -1.15 -4.96 28.12
CA VAL A 374 -0.42 -5.36 29.32
C VAL A 374 0.23 -6.73 29.13
N TYR A 375 1.55 -6.74 28.99
CA TYR A 375 2.37 -7.94 28.87
C TYR A 375 3.38 -8.13 30.02
N VAL A 376 3.21 -7.42 31.13
CA VAL A 376 4.12 -7.49 32.29
C VAL A 376 3.31 -7.58 33.58
N ALA A 377 3.72 -8.49 34.48
CA ALA A 377 3.04 -8.74 35.75
C ALA A 377 3.34 -7.70 36.84
N ASP A 378 4.26 -6.76 36.60
CA ASP A 378 4.76 -5.78 37.59
C ASP A 378 4.30 -4.34 37.36
N GLY A 379 3.58 -4.05 36.26
CA GLY A 379 3.03 -2.73 35.96
C GLY A 379 4.00 -1.75 35.29
N SER A 380 5.20 -2.17 34.88
CA SER A 380 6.09 -1.39 34.00
C SER A 380 5.51 -1.26 32.58
N LYS A 381 5.78 -0.13 31.89
CA LYS A 381 5.10 0.26 30.63
C LYS A 381 6.11 0.67 29.55
N ALA A 382 5.96 0.16 28.33
CA ALA A 382 6.81 0.47 27.18
C ALA A 382 6.01 0.61 25.86
N PRO A 383 6.23 1.66 25.05
CA PRO A 383 5.79 1.76 23.65
C PRO A 383 6.80 1.15 22.67
N PRO A 384 6.37 0.84 21.43
CA PRO A 384 7.23 0.27 20.40
C PRO A 384 8.31 1.24 19.94
N MET A 385 9.51 0.71 19.70
CA MET A 385 10.59 1.45 19.07
C MET A 385 10.61 1.18 17.57
N ALA A 386 10.25 2.17 16.76
CA ALA A 386 10.51 2.11 15.32
C ALA A 386 12.04 2.07 15.10
N LEU A 387 12.53 0.97 14.51
CA LEU A 387 13.94 0.87 14.13
C LEU A 387 14.20 1.78 12.94
N ALA A 388 14.67 2.98 13.24
CA ALA A 388 15.03 3.98 12.26
C ALA A 388 16.13 3.45 11.33
N SER A 389 15.68 2.96 10.16
CA SER A 389 16.48 2.62 8.99
C SER A 389 17.40 1.40 9.12
N ILE A 390 17.14 0.39 8.28
CA ILE A 390 18.12 -0.62 7.85
C ILE A 390 19.36 -0.05 7.11
N ARG A 391 19.46 1.29 6.99
CA ARG A 391 20.68 1.99 6.54
C ARG A 391 21.53 2.54 7.70
N SER A 392 21.14 2.29 8.95
CA SER A 392 21.95 2.56 10.15
C SER A 392 23.24 1.73 10.16
N ALA A 393 24.17 2.08 11.06
CA ALA A 393 25.42 1.33 11.21
C ALA A 393 25.15 -0.13 11.66
N PRO A 394 26.00 -1.11 11.26
CA PRO A 394 25.89 -2.49 11.72
C PRO A 394 26.08 -2.60 13.24
N GLY A 395 25.37 -3.55 13.85
CA GLY A 395 25.31 -3.73 15.30
C GLY A 395 23.98 -4.34 15.78
N VAL A 396 23.81 -4.50 17.09
CA VAL A 396 22.54 -4.94 17.68
C VAL A 396 21.51 -3.84 17.50
N LEU A 397 20.43 -4.15 16.78
CA LEU A 397 19.31 -3.23 16.56
C LEU A 397 18.27 -3.33 17.70
N ALA A 398 18.00 -4.55 18.16
CA ALA A 398 16.98 -4.83 19.17
C ALA A 398 17.32 -6.10 19.97
N ARG A 399 16.74 -6.23 21.18
CA ARG A 399 16.93 -7.40 22.05
C ARG A 399 15.71 -7.61 22.95
N ILE A 400 15.19 -8.84 22.98
CA ILE A 400 14.22 -9.34 23.96
C ILE A 400 14.90 -10.48 24.72
N GLY A 401 15.09 -10.29 26.03
CA GLY A 401 15.79 -11.27 26.88
C GLY A 401 17.18 -11.63 26.32
N ARG A 402 17.35 -12.90 25.93
CA ARG A 402 18.60 -13.46 25.39
C ARG A 402 18.68 -13.44 23.86
N THR A 403 17.59 -13.12 23.18
CA THR A 403 17.52 -13.10 21.71
C THR A 403 17.73 -11.68 21.21
N SER A 404 18.57 -11.51 20.20
CA SER A 404 18.85 -10.22 19.59
C SER A 404 18.57 -10.24 18.09
N LEU A 405 18.19 -9.07 17.57
CA LEU A 405 18.14 -8.77 16.14
C LEU A 405 19.30 -7.80 15.83
N SER A 406 20.23 -8.22 14.98
CA SER A 406 21.44 -7.46 14.64
C SER A 406 21.54 -7.18 13.14
N LEU A 407 22.04 -6.01 12.75
CA LEU A 407 22.39 -5.67 11.37
C LEU A 407 23.86 -5.99 11.11
N VAL A 408 24.13 -6.72 10.03
CA VAL A 408 25.49 -6.95 9.52
C VAL A 408 25.64 -6.38 8.11
N GLU A 409 26.86 -5.95 7.78
CA GLU A 409 27.23 -5.33 6.51
C GLU A 409 28.51 -5.97 6.00
N LEU A 410 28.53 -6.31 4.70
CA LEU A 410 29.62 -7.00 4.00
C LEU A 410 30.29 -8.14 4.82
N PRO A 411 29.51 -9.07 5.42
CA PRO A 411 30.06 -10.12 6.26
C PRO A 411 30.91 -11.09 5.42
N GLN A 412 32.07 -11.52 5.95
CA GLN A 412 32.80 -12.64 5.35
C GLN A 412 32.07 -13.97 5.60
N ALA A 413 31.52 -14.13 6.80
CA ALA A 413 30.66 -15.25 7.18
C ALA A 413 29.67 -14.82 8.26
N ILE A 414 28.54 -15.53 8.38
CA ILE A 414 27.58 -15.37 9.47
C ILE A 414 27.44 -16.73 10.17
N ALA A 415 27.91 -16.81 11.42
CA ALA A 415 27.90 -18.01 12.23
C ALA A 415 27.57 -17.68 13.70
N PRO A 416 26.30 -17.49 14.06
CA PRO A 416 25.90 -17.29 15.45
C PRO A 416 26.15 -18.57 16.25
N ALA A 417 26.57 -18.46 17.52
CA ALA A 417 27.06 -19.59 18.31
C ALA A 417 26.10 -20.80 18.36
N HIS A 418 24.81 -20.54 18.59
CA HIS A 418 23.75 -21.55 18.62
C HIS A 418 22.97 -21.66 17.29
N GLY A 419 23.48 -21.07 16.21
CA GLY A 419 22.73 -20.87 14.97
C GLY A 419 21.72 -19.73 15.10
N GLY A 420 20.84 -19.59 14.11
CA GLY A 420 19.84 -18.51 14.09
C GLY A 420 19.16 -18.35 12.74
N TRP A 421 18.61 -17.18 12.51
CA TRP A 421 17.98 -16.79 11.24
C TRP A 421 18.69 -15.59 10.64
N VAL A 422 18.92 -15.63 9.33
CA VAL A 422 19.50 -14.53 8.55
C VAL A 422 18.48 -14.06 7.52
N ILE A 423 18.23 -12.75 7.45
CA ILE A 423 17.38 -12.11 6.45
C ILE A 423 18.25 -11.22 5.58
N VAL A 424 18.48 -11.62 4.34
CA VAL A 424 19.28 -10.85 3.39
C VAL A 424 18.50 -9.60 2.99
N LEU A 425 19.02 -8.42 3.29
CA LEU A 425 18.43 -7.14 2.93
C LEU A 425 18.89 -6.72 1.53
N GLU A 426 20.18 -6.81 1.28
CA GLU A 426 20.83 -6.36 0.06
C GLU A 426 21.93 -7.37 -0.34
N ALA A 427 22.00 -7.71 -1.63
CA ALA A 427 22.91 -8.69 -2.18
C ALA A 427 23.42 -8.25 -3.56
N GLU A 428 24.61 -8.71 -3.93
CA GLU A 428 25.22 -8.42 -5.22
C GLU A 428 24.49 -9.13 -6.38
N SER A 429 24.39 -8.45 -7.52
CA SER A 429 23.73 -9.01 -8.71
C SER A 429 24.51 -10.20 -9.26
N GLY A 430 23.83 -11.34 -9.43
CA GLY A 430 24.44 -12.60 -9.88
C GLY A 430 25.12 -13.43 -8.78
N GLY A 431 25.07 -12.99 -7.51
CA GLY A 431 25.55 -13.75 -6.37
C GLY A 431 24.66 -14.94 -5.97
N PRO A 432 25.09 -15.78 -5.00
CA PRO A 432 24.34 -16.95 -4.52
C PRO A 432 23.10 -16.59 -3.67
N HIS A 433 23.02 -15.35 -3.19
CA HIS A 433 21.99 -14.82 -2.31
C HIS A 433 21.13 -13.78 -3.05
N ALA A 434 19.88 -13.62 -2.62
CA ALA A 434 18.95 -12.61 -3.13
C ALA A 434 18.34 -11.79 -1.99
N ALA A 435 17.94 -10.55 -2.28
CA ALA A 435 17.19 -9.74 -1.34
C ALA A 435 15.90 -10.46 -0.87
N CYS A 436 15.57 -10.30 0.41
CA CYS A 436 14.51 -11.02 1.12
C CYS A 436 14.71 -12.54 1.26
N ASP A 437 15.90 -13.10 0.98
CA ASP A 437 16.20 -14.49 1.37
C ASP A 437 16.15 -14.63 2.89
N LEU A 438 15.50 -15.70 3.34
CA LEU A 438 15.33 -16.09 4.72
C LEU A 438 16.04 -17.43 4.93
N LEU A 439 17.11 -17.40 5.70
CA LEU A 439 18.06 -18.47 5.88
C LEU A 439 18.04 -18.93 7.34
N ARG A 440 17.72 -20.20 7.59
CA ARG A 440 17.83 -20.81 8.92
C ARG A 440 19.17 -21.53 9.03
N LEU A 441 20.01 -21.15 9.99
CA LEU A 441 21.27 -21.80 10.33
C LEU A 441 21.03 -22.68 11.56
N SER A 442 21.29 -23.99 11.48
CA SER A 442 21.35 -24.84 12.66
C SER A 442 22.53 -24.46 13.57
N GLU A 443 22.51 -24.93 14.82
CA GLU A 443 23.66 -24.82 15.70
C GLU A 443 24.94 -25.39 15.03
N GLY A 444 26.05 -24.67 15.18
CA GLY A 444 27.32 -24.97 14.51
C GLY A 444 27.38 -24.72 13.00
N ALA A 445 26.29 -24.32 12.33
CA ALA A 445 26.31 -23.97 10.91
C ALA A 445 26.89 -22.56 10.68
N SER A 446 27.60 -22.40 9.55
CA SER A 446 28.13 -21.13 9.08
C SER A 446 27.61 -20.83 7.67
N LEU A 447 27.18 -19.60 7.45
CA LEU A 447 26.78 -19.09 6.15
C LEU A 447 27.93 -18.30 5.53
N ASP A 448 28.33 -18.64 4.31
CA ASP A 448 29.23 -17.81 3.50
C ASP A 448 28.55 -16.48 3.17
N GLY A 449 29.20 -15.38 3.60
CA GLY A 449 28.70 -14.03 3.42
C GLY A 449 29.03 -13.41 2.06
N ALA A 450 29.79 -14.11 1.20
CA ALA A 450 30.12 -13.64 -0.14
C ALA A 450 28.87 -13.21 -0.94
N GLY A 451 28.88 -11.96 -1.43
CA GLY A 451 27.75 -11.36 -2.15
C GLY A 451 26.60 -10.86 -1.26
N ILE A 452 26.66 -10.97 0.07
CA ILE A 452 25.74 -10.27 0.98
C ILE A 452 26.28 -8.87 1.23
N VAL A 453 25.53 -7.85 0.82
CA VAL A 453 25.86 -6.45 1.12
C VAL A 453 25.37 -6.10 2.53
N ARG A 454 24.12 -6.44 2.86
CA ARG A 454 23.54 -6.29 4.22
C ARG A 454 22.56 -7.39 4.56
N ALA A 455 22.53 -7.79 5.83
CA ALA A 455 21.56 -8.74 6.37
C ALA A 455 21.17 -8.43 7.82
N LEU A 456 19.97 -8.85 8.21
CA LEU A 456 19.59 -8.99 9.62
C LEU A 456 19.95 -10.39 10.12
N VAL A 457 20.36 -10.50 11.37
CA VAL A 457 20.65 -11.75 12.06
C VAL A 457 19.82 -11.79 13.34
N LEU A 458 18.90 -12.74 13.43
CA LEU A 458 18.15 -13.08 14.63
C LEU A 458 18.80 -14.31 15.28
N ALA A 459 19.37 -14.14 16.47
CA ALA A 459 19.99 -15.25 17.20
C ALA A 459 19.83 -15.07 18.72
N SER A 460 19.86 -16.19 19.44
CA SER A 460 19.91 -16.21 20.91
C SER A 460 21.31 -16.59 21.38
N ASP A 461 21.75 -15.95 22.46
CA ASP A 461 23.04 -16.21 23.10
C ASP A 461 23.06 -17.55 23.87
N ALA A 462 21.97 -18.34 23.84
CA ALA A 462 21.84 -19.57 24.62
C ALA A 462 20.97 -20.71 24.03
N VAL A 463 20.20 -20.48 22.96
CA VAL A 463 19.33 -21.52 22.35
C VAL A 463 19.36 -21.50 20.83
N ALA A 464 19.21 -22.68 20.23
CA ALA A 464 19.13 -22.85 18.79
C ALA A 464 17.78 -22.37 18.23
N PRO A 465 17.71 -21.95 16.94
CA PRO A 465 16.46 -21.53 16.32
C PRO A 465 15.48 -22.70 16.19
N ASP A 466 14.19 -22.41 16.40
CA ASP A 466 13.11 -23.37 16.18
C ASP A 466 13.10 -23.89 14.73
N PRO A 467 12.47 -25.06 14.47
CA PRO A 467 12.20 -25.53 13.12
C PRO A 467 11.43 -24.50 12.28
N VAL A 468 11.42 -24.73 10.96
CA VAL A 468 10.62 -23.93 10.03
C VAL A 468 9.15 -23.87 10.49
N PRO A 469 8.57 -22.67 10.70
CA PRO A 469 7.17 -22.53 11.14
C PRO A 469 6.16 -23.21 10.20
N PRO A 470 5.11 -23.89 10.70
CA PRO A 470 4.05 -24.48 9.86
C PRO A 470 3.31 -23.44 9.00
N SER A 471 3.30 -22.18 9.45
CA SER A 471 2.85 -21.01 8.70
C SER A 471 3.61 -20.76 7.39
N TRP A 472 4.69 -21.50 7.09
CA TRP A 472 5.33 -21.50 5.77
C TRP A 472 4.70 -22.46 4.77
N THR A 473 3.93 -23.45 5.21
CA THR A 473 3.38 -24.51 4.32
C THR A 473 1.85 -24.59 4.39
N ALA A 474 1.24 -24.17 5.49
CA ALA A 474 -0.21 -24.11 5.64
C ALA A 474 -0.71 -22.65 5.78
N THR A 475 -1.88 -22.37 5.20
CA THR A 475 -2.69 -21.20 5.58
C THR A 475 -3.46 -21.54 6.87
N PRO A 476 -3.56 -20.62 7.85
CA PRO A 476 -4.42 -20.83 9.02
C PRO A 476 -5.86 -21.16 8.62
N ALA A 477 -6.55 -22.01 9.37
CA ALA A 477 -7.98 -22.21 9.18
C ALA A 477 -8.74 -20.89 9.43
N PRO A 478 -9.79 -20.57 8.67
CA PRO A 478 -10.61 -19.39 8.96
C PRO A 478 -11.30 -19.57 10.33
N PRO A 479 -11.50 -18.48 11.11
CA PRO A 479 -12.08 -18.56 12.45
C PRO A 479 -13.54 -19.03 12.46
N PHE A 480 -14.24 -18.79 11.35
CA PHE A 480 -15.60 -19.22 11.05
C PHE A 480 -15.78 -19.24 9.53
N VAL A 481 -16.89 -19.76 9.02
CA VAL A 481 -17.12 -19.90 7.57
C VAL A 481 -17.10 -18.52 6.88
N PRO A 482 -16.28 -18.28 5.84
CA PRO A 482 -16.20 -16.98 5.16
C PRO A 482 -17.55 -16.46 4.67
N TYR A 483 -17.68 -15.15 4.53
CA TYR A 483 -18.94 -14.51 4.11
C TYR A 483 -19.43 -14.97 2.73
N GLU A 484 -18.53 -15.21 1.78
CA GLU A 484 -18.87 -15.76 0.47
C GLU A 484 -19.39 -17.21 0.51
N ASP A 485 -19.08 -17.95 1.57
CA ASP A 485 -19.43 -19.37 1.76
C ASP A 485 -20.66 -19.55 2.69
N ALA A 486 -21.00 -18.54 3.51
CA ALA A 486 -22.18 -18.53 4.38
C ALA A 486 -22.79 -17.12 4.43
N GLY A 487 -24.04 -17.00 3.97
CA GLY A 487 -24.67 -15.74 3.58
C GLY A 487 -24.85 -14.67 4.67
N ALA A 488 -25.40 -13.53 4.23
CA ALA A 488 -25.52 -12.31 5.02
C ALA A 488 -26.34 -12.49 6.31
N GLY A 489 -25.90 -11.80 7.37
CA GLY A 489 -26.68 -11.59 8.58
C GLY A 489 -27.59 -10.37 8.45
N GLU A 490 -28.54 -10.24 9.37
CA GLU A 490 -29.48 -9.12 9.40
C GLU A 490 -28.99 -7.98 10.30
N LEU A 491 -29.33 -6.75 9.92
CA LEU A 491 -29.27 -5.56 10.77
C LEU A 491 -30.71 -5.12 11.10
N PRO A 492 -30.97 -4.59 12.30
CA PRO A 492 -30.00 -4.22 13.33
C PRO A 492 -29.52 -5.41 14.18
N VAL A 493 -28.29 -5.32 14.68
CA VAL A 493 -27.78 -6.26 15.71
C VAL A 493 -27.79 -5.56 17.07
N GLU A 494 -28.38 -6.23 18.06
CA GLU A 494 -28.37 -5.80 19.45
C GLU A 494 -27.53 -6.78 20.31
N VAL A 495 -26.82 -6.22 21.30
CA VAL A 495 -25.86 -6.95 22.14
C VAL A 495 -26.00 -6.45 23.58
N ASN A 496 -26.61 -7.27 24.43
CA ASN A 496 -26.79 -6.96 25.84
C ASN A 496 -25.54 -7.31 26.63
N GLY A 497 -24.97 -6.32 27.34
CA GLY A 497 -23.84 -6.53 28.26
C GLY A 497 -24.28 -6.84 29.69
N GLU A 498 -23.33 -7.33 30.49
CA GLU A 498 -23.53 -7.79 31.88
C GLU A 498 -24.11 -6.75 32.87
N LYS A 499 -24.19 -5.47 32.47
CA LYS A 499 -24.65 -4.34 33.31
C LYS A 499 -25.85 -3.57 32.73
N GLY A 500 -26.61 -4.18 31.82
CA GLY A 500 -27.82 -3.59 31.23
C GLY A 500 -27.57 -2.48 30.19
N ALA A 501 -26.31 -2.15 29.91
CA ALA A 501 -25.95 -1.42 28.70
C ALA A 501 -26.08 -2.35 27.48
N ALA A 502 -26.62 -1.83 26.39
CA ALA A 502 -26.73 -2.54 25.12
C ALA A 502 -25.96 -1.81 24.03
N LEU A 503 -25.17 -2.56 23.25
CA LEU A 503 -24.61 -2.10 21.98
C LEU A 503 -25.62 -2.41 20.89
N ARG A 504 -25.97 -1.39 20.11
CA ARG A 504 -26.85 -1.50 18.96
C ARG A 504 -26.13 -1.07 17.70
N VAL A 505 -26.20 -1.89 16.65
CA VAL A 505 -25.61 -1.63 15.34
C VAL A 505 -26.72 -1.61 14.29
N ASP A 506 -27.02 -0.43 13.75
CA ASP A 506 -28.04 -0.20 12.72
C ASP A 506 -27.39 0.08 11.35
N ALA A 507 -28.11 -0.19 10.26
CA ALA A 507 -27.69 0.23 8.93
C ALA A 507 -27.87 1.76 8.76
N ALA A 508 -26.79 2.47 8.42
CA ALA A 508 -26.85 3.91 8.14
C ALA A 508 -26.93 4.18 6.63
N SER A 509 -26.16 3.43 5.84
CA SER A 509 -26.15 3.49 4.37
C SER A 509 -25.76 2.12 3.78
N PRO A 510 -25.73 1.96 2.44
CA PRO A 510 -25.19 0.76 1.82
C PRO A 510 -23.73 0.45 2.17
N SER A 511 -22.94 1.46 2.56
CA SER A 511 -21.51 1.35 2.88
C SER A 511 -21.17 1.62 4.35
N THR A 512 -22.10 2.10 5.18
CA THR A 512 -21.86 2.46 6.60
C THR A 512 -22.93 1.91 7.56
N VAL A 513 -22.53 1.70 8.82
CA VAL A 513 -23.40 1.36 9.94
C VAL A 513 -23.22 2.37 11.07
N THR A 514 -24.27 2.62 11.83
CA THR A 514 -24.20 3.36 13.09
C THR A 514 -24.12 2.36 14.24
N ALA A 515 -23.09 2.47 15.08
CA ALA A 515 -22.98 1.74 16.33
C ALA A 515 -23.25 2.70 17.50
N SER A 516 -24.03 2.27 18.50
CA SER A 516 -24.42 3.12 19.62
C SER A 516 -24.54 2.36 20.95
N ILE A 517 -24.21 3.05 22.05
CA ILE A 517 -24.42 2.61 23.44
C ILE A 517 -24.93 3.82 24.23
N GLY A 518 -26.21 3.79 24.62
CA GLY A 518 -26.85 4.91 25.31
C GLY A 518 -26.84 6.18 24.43
N ALA A 519 -26.24 7.26 24.93
CA ALA A 519 -26.11 8.52 24.18
C ALA A 519 -24.84 8.59 23.30
N ALA A 520 -23.92 7.63 23.41
CA ALA A 520 -22.72 7.58 22.58
C ALA A 520 -23.01 6.85 21.27
N ALA A 521 -22.64 7.43 20.13
CA ALA A 521 -22.81 6.84 18.82
C ALA A 521 -21.65 7.18 17.89
N THR A 522 -21.39 6.30 16.92
CA THR A 522 -20.37 6.44 15.88
C THR A 522 -20.88 5.84 14.56
N GLU A 523 -20.44 6.41 13.43
CA GLU A 523 -20.67 5.83 12.11
C GLU A 523 -19.37 5.19 11.59
N VAL A 524 -19.46 3.94 11.13
CA VAL A 524 -18.32 3.13 10.71
C VAL A 524 -18.56 2.50 9.33
N PRO A 525 -17.59 2.51 8.40
CA PRO A 525 -17.72 1.82 7.14
C PRO A 525 -17.82 0.29 7.32
N ARG A 526 -18.85 -0.28 6.70
CA ARG A 526 -19.23 -1.70 6.73
C ARG A 526 -18.08 -2.65 6.39
N TYR A 527 -17.36 -2.33 5.32
CA TYR A 527 -16.22 -3.12 4.83
C TYR A 527 -15.10 -3.23 5.87
N TRP A 528 -14.74 -2.12 6.51
CA TRP A 528 -13.68 -2.09 7.53
C TRP A 528 -14.11 -2.76 8.82
N LEU A 529 -15.37 -2.56 9.25
CA LEU A 529 -15.88 -3.21 10.45
C LEU A 529 -15.96 -4.74 10.29
N ALA A 530 -16.38 -5.25 9.12
CA ALA A 530 -16.36 -6.68 8.83
C ALA A 530 -14.93 -7.24 8.94
N ARG A 531 -13.95 -6.60 8.28
CA ARG A 531 -12.54 -7.02 8.35
C ARG A 531 -11.97 -7.01 9.76
N MET A 532 -12.30 -5.99 10.57
CA MET A 532 -11.89 -5.93 11.97
C MET A 532 -12.38 -7.15 12.75
N LEU A 533 -13.67 -7.47 12.60
CA LEU A 533 -14.32 -8.58 13.31
C LEU A 533 -13.76 -9.95 12.84
N TYR A 534 -13.58 -10.15 11.54
CA TYR A 534 -12.94 -11.36 11.01
C TYR A 534 -11.53 -11.56 11.60
N ARG A 535 -10.73 -10.49 11.66
CA ARG A 535 -9.37 -10.54 12.22
C ARG A 535 -9.37 -10.80 13.73
N ILE A 536 -10.28 -10.20 14.49
CA ILE A 536 -10.46 -10.50 15.93
C ILE A 536 -10.75 -11.99 16.15
N GLY A 537 -11.60 -12.58 15.28
CA GLY A 537 -11.85 -14.01 15.27
C GLY A 537 -10.59 -14.82 14.95
N LEU A 538 -9.86 -14.47 13.88
CA LEU A 538 -8.66 -15.17 13.41
C LEU A 538 -7.56 -15.24 14.48
N HIS A 539 -7.38 -14.17 15.26
CA HIS A 539 -6.44 -14.11 16.37
C HIS A 539 -7.00 -14.66 17.69
N GLY A 540 -8.15 -15.35 17.67
CA GLY A 540 -8.72 -16.02 18.85
C GLY A 540 -9.09 -15.08 20.00
N LEU A 541 -9.49 -13.83 19.69
CA LEU A 541 -9.79 -12.78 20.66
C LEU A 541 -8.56 -12.42 21.55
N ARG A 542 -7.39 -12.20 20.93
CA ARG A 542 -6.12 -11.84 21.60
C ARG A 542 -5.38 -10.67 20.96
N LEU A 543 -6.13 -9.68 20.48
CA LEU A 543 -5.59 -8.51 19.80
C LEU A 543 -5.28 -7.33 20.73
N GLY A 544 -5.82 -7.28 21.94
CA GLY A 544 -5.70 -6.15 22.86
C GLY A 544 -6.82 -5.14 22.61
N TYR A 545 -6.47 -3.85 22.59
CA TYR A 545 -7.37 -2.78 22.17
C TYR A 545 -7.25 -2.54 20.66
N VAL A 546 -8.37 -2.62 19.95
CA VAL A 546 -8.50 -2.45 18.50
C VAL A 546 -9.64 -1.49 18.20
N GLU A 547 -9.40 -0.46 17.39
CA GLU A 547 -10.40 0.57 17.06
C GLU A 547 -10.43 0.90 15.56
N THR A 548 -11.65 1.06 15.04
CA THR A 548 -11.91 1.57 13.67
C THR A 548 -11.78 3.09 13.61
N TYR A 549 -11.51 3.65 12.43
CA TYR A 549 -11.48 5.11 12.24
C TYR A 549 -12.77 5.87 12.59
N GLY A 550 -13.92 5.19 12.71
CA GLY A 550 -15.15 5.81 13.22
C GLY A 550 -15.18 5.91 14.74
N GLY A 551 -14.52 5.01 15.46
CA GLY A 551 -14.53 4.91 16.93
C GLY A 551 -15.22 3.66 17.49
N PHE A 552 -15.68 2.72 16.66
CA PHE A 552 -16.04 1.38 17.16
C PHE A 552 -14.77 0.64 17.56
N PHE A 553 -14.77 0.07 18.77
CA PHE A 553 -13.62 -0.65 19.32
C PHE A 553 -13.98 -2.01 19.93
N VAL A 554 -12.95 -2.85 20.07
CA VAL A 554 -12.93 -4.06 20.88
C VAL A 554 -11.73 -3.98 21.82
N ASP A 555 -11.89 -4.46 23.05
CA ASP A 555 -10.84 -4.49 24.07
C ASP A 555 -10.88 -5.83 24.81
N ASP A 556 -9.81 -6.63 24.69
CA ASP A 556 -9.74 -7.99 25.24
C ASP A 556 -8.70 -8.17 26.36
N ARG A 557 -8.16 -7.05 26.86
CA ARG A 557 -7.07 -6.98 27.85
C ARG A 557 -7.49 -7.33 29.27
N ASP A 558 -8.77 -7.15 29.59
CA ASP A 558 -9.39 -7.54 30.86
C ASP A 558 -9.95 -8.98 30.78
N ASP A 559 -10.40 -9.53 31.92
CA ASP A 559 -11.04 -10.86 32.00
C ASP A 559 -12.29 -10.99 31.10
N ALA A 560 -12.99 -9.89 30.84
CA ALA A 560 -14.16 -9.81 29.96
C ALA A 560 -13.81 -9.16 28.61
N PHE A 561 -14.30 -9.74 27.52
CA PHE A 561 -14.16 -9.16 26.19
C PHE A 561 -15.11 -7.97 26.05
N GLN A 562 -14.58 -6.76 25.86
CA GLN A 562 -15.39 -5.56 25.68
C GLN A 562 -15.57 -5.23 24.20
N ILE A 563 -16.74 -4.68 23.87
CA ILE A 563 -17.04 -4.11 22.57
C ILE A 563 -17.77 -2.78 22.76
N GLY A 564 -17.42 -1.75 22.00
CA GLY A 564 -17.80 -0.40 22.36
C GLY A 564 -17.67 0.66 21.26
N VAL A 565 -18.00 1.88 21.65
CA VAL A 565 -17.98 3.08 20.80
C VAL A 565 -17.29 4.24 21.53
N ARG A 566 -16.46 4.98 20.79
CA ARG A 566 -15.75 6.17 21.25
C ARG A 566 -16.07 7.37 20.37
N LEU A 567 -16.31 8.52 20.97
CA LEU A 567 -16.46 9.80 20.29
C LEU A 567 -15.72 10.88 21.10
N ALA A 568 -14.64 11.43 20.53
CA ALA A 568 -13.67 12.24 21.26
C ALA A 568 -13.19 11.54 22.56
N GLU A 569 -13.34 12.18 23.72
CA GLU A 569 -12.97 11.62 25.03
C GLU A 569 -14.04 10.67 25.63
N ALA A 570 -15.27 10.65 25.08
CA ALA A 570 -16.34 9.82 25.59
C ALA A 570 -16.22 8.36 25.09
N ARG A 571 -16.03 7.41 26.01
CA ARG A 571 -15.96 5.96 25.75
C ARG A 571 -17.16 5.25 26.40
N ALA A 572 -17.85 4.42 25.63
CA ALA A 572 -18.90 3.52 26.12
C ALA A 572 -18.62 2.08 25.65
N ALA A 573 -18.88 1.08 26.50
CA ALA A 573 -18.62 -0.32 26.21
C ALA A 573 -19.68 -1.24 26.83
N VAL A 574 -19.86 -2.41 26.23
CA VAL A 574 -20.52 -3.57 26.84
C VAL A 574 -19.50 -4.70 27.05
N GLY A 575 -19.50 -5.30 28.23
CA GLY A 575 -18.70 -6.48 28.55
C GLY A 575 -19.43 -7.74 28.13
N ILE A 576 -18.70 -8.67 27.51
CA ILE A 576 -19.19 -9.92 26.93
C ILE A 576 -18.38 -11.09 27.53
N PRO A 577 -19.04 -12.18 27.99
CA PRO A 577 -18.35 -13.39 28.41
C PRO A 577 -17.44 -13.92 27.30
N ARG A 578 -16.17 -14.19 27.61
CA ARG A 578 -15.16 -14.60 26.62
C ARG A 578 -15.53 -15.90 25.87
N GLY A 579 -16.37 -16.76 26.46
CA GLY A 579 -16.92 -17.96 25.80
C GLY A 579 -18.00 -17.67 24.74
N GLU A 580 -18.67 -16.52 24.80
CA GLU A 580 -19.71 -16.09 23.85
C GLU A 580 -19.17 -15.13 22.78
N ALA A 581 -18.08 -14.43 23.09
CA ALA A 581 -17.51 -13.38 22.26
C ALA A 581 -17.18 -13.80 20.82
N MET A 582 -16.75 -15.04 20.57
CA MET A 582 -16.48 -15.52 19.20
C MET A 582 -17.76 -15.58 18.35
N ALA A 583 -18.84 -16.13 18.91
CA ALA A 583 -20.14 -16.21 18.22
C ALA A 583 -20.76 -14.82 18.01
N LEU A 584 -20.52 -13.88 18.93
CA LEU A 584 -20.89 -12.47 18.75
C LEU A 584 -20.10 -11.82 17.61
N VAL A 585 -18.78 -12.02 17.56
CA VAL A 585 -17.89 -11.48 16.52
C VAL A 585 -18.30 -11.99 15.13
N GLU A 586 -18.60 -13.30 15.00
CA GLU A 586 -19.15 -13.86 13.76
C GLU A 586 -20.51 -13.23 13.40
N ARG A 587 -21.44 -13.11 14.35
CA ARG A 587 -22.77 -12.53 14.11
C ARG A 587 -22.67 -11.09 13.61
N LEU A 588 -21.82 -10.27 14.25
CA LEU A 588 -21.57 -8.90 13.82
C LEU A 588 -20.90 -8.86 12.43
N TYR A 589 -19.90 -9.70 12.18
CA TYR A 589 -19.23 -9.80 10.87
C TYR A 589 -20.25 -10.03 9.74
N ARG A 590 -21.12 -11.03 9.90
CA ARG A 590 -22.14 -11.38 8.89
C ARG A 590 -23.16 -10.26 8.67
N ALA A 591 -23.54 -9.53 9.71
CA ALA A 591 -24.52 -8.44 9.62
C ALA A 591 -23.95 -7.17 8.98
N VAL A 592 -22.69 -6.81 9.31
CA VAL A 592 -22.07 -5.55 8.85
C VAL A 592 -21.39 -5.69 7.49
N ALA A 593 -20.95 -6.89 7.08
CA ALA A 593 -20.36 -7.11 5.76
C ALA A 593 -21.30 -6.57 4.65
N PRO A 594 -20.79 -5.77 3.69
CA PRO A 594 -21.61 -5.22 2.61
C PRO A 594 -21.93 -6.26 1.52
N PRO A 595 -22.98 -6.04 0.70
CA PRO A 595 -23.23 -6.88 -0.48
C PRO A 595 -22.00 -6.93 -1.39
N GLY A 596 -21.62 -8.14 -1.82
CA GLY A 596 -20.43 -8.35 -2.67
C GLY A 596 -19.10 -8.44 -1.93
N TYR A 597 -19.07 -8.32 -0.60
CA TYR A 597 -17.90 -8.60 0.23
C TYR A 597 -17.35 -10.01 -0.04
N ARG A 598 -16.02 -10.15 -0.03
CA ARG A 598 -15.28 -11.42 -0.17
C ARG A 598 -14.07 -11.37 0.74
N GLU A 599 -13.80 -12.47 1.45
CA GLU A 599 -12.58 -12.63 2.24
C GLU A 599 -11.44 -13.22 1.39
N ARG A 600 -11.76 -14.05 0.39
CA ARG A 600 -10.80 -14.59 -0.58
C ARG A 600 -10.79 -13.77 -1.88
N PRO A 601 -9.62 -13.32 -2.35
CA PRO A 601 -9.45 -12.80 -3.71
C PRO A 601 -9.65 -13.92 -4.75
N ARG A 602 -9.80 -13.53 -6.02
CA ARG A 602 -10.04 -14.41 -7.18
C ARG A 602 -8.91 -14.36 -8.18
#